data_AF-B7QC79-F1
#
_entry.id   AF-B7QC79-F1
#
_cell.length_a   1.000
_cell.length_b   1.000
_cell.length_c   1.000
_cell.angle_alpha   90.00
_cell.angle_beta   90.00
_cell.angle_gamma   90.00
#
_symmetry.space_group_name_H-M   'P 1'
#
loop_
_entity.id
_entity.type
_entity.pdbx_description
1 polymer ?
#
loop_
_entity_poly.entity_id
_entity_poly.type
_entity_poly.pdbx_seq_one_letter_code
_entity_poly.pdbx_strand_id
1 'polypeptide(L)'
;MAVYGFMAADYIVLIGFLALSTSIGVFFAWSDRRQQSNKTFLTANKQLGWVPVSLSMMASFLSSIAILGLPSEVFVHGSSLWMGAVSSTIAVILAAYVFLPMYYKMDITSINEYLERRFNSTAVRNVASGVFIVQTLLYMGVVLYGPSLALGSVTGIPVWMTIVLNGLVCTFYTAIGGIKAVVWTDVIQMILIYVGYIMVIISGLHHLGGFGNMWKLAEEGGRIIVFNFSFSAYETYTTWNVILSWTIGWMSAYCASQTQVQRYSSIASLRDARRALLLNVPGVALTLLLAVLSGLIIFAIYKDCDPRLLGEIDKADQVRALPI
;
A
#
# COMPACT_ATOMS: atom_id res chain seq x y z
N MET A 1 -30.26 3.26 13.53
CA MET A 1 -29.01 3.93 13.98
C MET A 1 -28.69 5.05 13.02
N ALA A 2 -28.28 6.22 13.52
CA ALA A 2 -27.96 7.35 12.66
C ALA A 2 -26.73 7.00 11.82
N VAL A 3 -26.92 6.82 10.51
CA VAL A 3 -25.82 6.74 9.56
C VAL A 3 -25.20 8.14 9.53
N TYR A 4 -24.12 8.34 10.27
CA TYR A 4 -23.35 9.59 10.20
C TYR A 4 -22.69 9.64 8.82
N GLY A 5 -23.40 10.25 7.87
CA GLY A 5 -22.86 10.56 6.56
C GLY A 5 -21.79 11.64 6.67
N PHE A 6 -20.93 11.73 5.65
CA PHE A 6 -19.95 12.80 5.52
C PHE A 6 -20.54 14.18 5.83
N MET A 7 -19.91 14.89 6.75
CA MET A 7 -20.20 16.29 7.02
C MET A 7 -19.56 17.16 5.93
N ALA A 8 -19.97 18.43 5.84
CA ALA A 8 -19.37 19.37 4.89
C ALA A 8 -17.84 19.45 5.03
N ALA A 9 -17.31 19.33 6.25
CA ALA A 9 -15.87 19.27 6.51
C ALA A 9 -15.19 18.07 5.83
N ASP A 10 -15.81 16.88 5.86
CA ASP A 10 -15.25 15.67 5.25
C ASP A 10 -15.18 15.78 3.73
N TYR A 11 -16.22 16.36 3.11
CA TYR A 11 -16.21 16.66 1.68
C TYR A 11 -15.14 17.68 1.31
N ILE A 12 -14.93 18.72 2.13
CA ILE A 12 -13.87 19.71 1.90
C ILE A 12 -12.49 19.06 1.94
N VAL A 13 -12.24 18.17 2.92
CA VAL A 13 -10.97 17.44 3.01
C VAL A 13 -10.77 16.52 1.80
N LEU A 14 -11.81 15.77 1.40
CA LEU A 14 -11.76 14.87 0.25
C LEU A 14 -11.49 15.63 -1.06
N ILE A 15 -12.30 16.66 -1.35
CA ILE A 15 -12.15 17.47 -2.56
C ILE A 15 -10.82 18.22 -2.54
N GLY A 16 -10.41 18.73 -1.38
CA GLY A 16 -9.12 19.40 -1.19
C GLY A 16 -7.94 18.47 -1.48
N PHE A 17 -7.99 17.21 -1.04
CA PHE A 17 -6.97 16.21 -1.34
C PHE A 17 -6.90 15.85 -2.83
N LEU A 18 -8.05 15.64 -3.48
CA LEU A 18 -8.12 15.36 -4.91
C LEU A 18 -7.63 16.55 -5.76
N ALA A 19 -8.02 17.77 -5.36
CA ALA A 19 -7.58 19.01 -6.00
C ALA A 19 -6.07 19.23 -5.81
N LEU A 20 -5.53 18.97 -4.62
CA LEU A 20 -4.09 19.06 -4.35
C LEU A 20 -3.30 18.08 -5.23
N SER A 21 -3.74 16.83 -5.30
CA SER A 21 -3.11 15.79 -6.14
C SER A 21 -3.13 16.16 -7.62
N THR A 22 -4.28 16.68 -8.10
CA THR A 22 -4.43 17.17 -9.47
C THR A 22 -3.53 18.39 -9.73
N SER A 23 -3.45 19.31 -8.78
CA SER A 23 -2.63 20.52 -8.88
C SER A 23 -1.14 20.20 -8.99
N ILE A 24 -0.66 19.18 -8.26
CA ILE A 24 0.73 18.69 -8.37
C ILE A 24 1.00 18.13 -9.76
N GLY A 25 0.07 17.34 -10.31
CA GLY A 25 0.16 16.82 -11.68
C GLY A 25 0.25 17.93 -12.72
N VAL A 26 -0.65 18.92 -12.64
CA VAL A 26 -0.67 20.08 -13.54
C VAL A 26 0.60 20.94 -13.39
N PHE A 27 1.07 21.16 -12.16
CA PHE A 27 2.29 21.92 -11.89
C PHE A 27 3.51 21.30 -12.58
N PHE A 28 3.72 19.98 -12.42
CA PHE A 28 4.85 19.30 -13.05
C PHE A 28 4.74 19.25 -14.57
N ALA A 29 3.54 19.06 -15.11
CA ALA A 29 3.34 19.12 -16.56
C ALA A 29 3.65 20.50 -17.14
N TRP A 30 3.27 21.56 -16.44
CA TRP A 30 3.57 22.93 -16.86
C TRP A 30 5.06 23.27 -16.70
N SER A 31 5.69 22.85 -15.60
CA SER A 31 7.11 23.04 -15.34
C SER A 31 7.98 22.31 -16.37
N ASP A 32 7.66 21.05 -16.67
CA ASP A 32 8.46 20.19 -17.55
C ASP A 32 8.06 20.31 -19.03
N ARG A 33 7.13 21.20 -19.40
CA ARG A 33 6.65 21.39 -20.79
C ARG A 33 7.76 21.67 -21.81
N ARG A 34 8.90 22.21 -21.36
CA ARG A 34 10.05 22.55 -22.21
C ARG A 34 11.10 21.43 -22.30
N GLN A 35 10.98 20.35 -21.53
CA GLN A 35 11.93 19.23 -21.47
C GLN A 35 11.24 17.86 -21.59
N GLN A 36 10.20 17.80 -22.43
CA GLN A 36 9.42 16.58 -22.68
C GLN A 36 10.28 15.53 -23.38
N SER A 37 10.58 14.44 -22.67
CA SER A 37 11.21 13.24 -23.22
C SER A 37 10.68 12.02 -22.48
N ASN A 38 10.68 10.85 -23.12
CA ASN A 38 10.28 9.59 -22.48
C ASN A 38 11.09 9.33 -21.19
N LYS A 39 12.36 9.73 -21.16
CA LYS A 39 13.24 9.60 -19.98
C LYS A 39 12.84 10.56 -18.85
N THR A 40 12.43 11.79 -19.18
CA THR A 40 11.88 12.74 -18.19
C THR A 40 10.56 12.21 -17.62
N PHE A 41 9.68 11.68 -18.47
CA PHE A 41 8.36 11.20 -18.07
C PHE A 41 8.41 9.91 -17.23
N LEU A 42 9.25 8.94 -17.64
CA LEU A 42 9.31 7.62 -17.01
C LEU A 42 10.27 7.54 -15.82
N THR A 43 11.39 8.28 -15.84
CA THR A 43 12.43 8.16 -14.80
C THR A 43 12.86 9.49 -14.18
N ALA A 44 12.13 10.58 -14.47
CA ALA A 44 12.48 11.93 -13.99
C ALA A 44 13.92 12.35 -14.30
N ASN A 45 14.51 11.78 -15.37
CA ASN A 45 15.92 11.92 -15.71
C ASN A 45 16.90 11.65 -14.53
N LYS A 46 16.53 10.72 -13.64
CA LYS A 46 17.29 10.34 -12.44
C LYS A 46 17.49 11.45 -11.39
N GLN A 47 16.65 12.49 -11.41
CA GLN A 47 16.80 13.66 -10.53
C GLN A 47 16.01 13.57 -9.21
N LEU A 48 15.35 12.43 -8.92
CA LEU A 48 14.56 12.30 -7.71
C LEU A 48 15.43 12.06 -6.48
N GLY A 49 15.10 12.74 -5.38
CA GLY A 49 15.70 12.50 -4.08
C GLY A 49 15.31 11.14 -3.51
N TRP A 50 16.19 10.53 -2.73
CA TRP A 50 15.99 9.18 -2.20
C TRP A 50 14.87 9.07 -1.16
N VAL A 51 14.60 10.14 -0.39
CA VAL A 51 13.50 10.16 0.61
C VAL A 51 12.13 10.18 -0.06
N PRO A 52 11.81 11.12 -0.99
CA PRO A 52 10.54 11.08 -1.72
C PRO A 52 10.30 9.75 -2.42
N VAL A 53 11.33 9.19 -3.06
CA VAL A 53 11.24 7.88 -3.73
C VAL A 53 10.93 6.78 -2.72
N SER A 54 11.59 6.78 -1.55
CA SER A 54 11.33 5.79 -0.51
C SER A 54 9.88 5.84 0.00
N LEU A 55 9.39 7.03 0.36
CA LEU A 55 8.01 7.23 0.81
C LEU A 55 6.99 6.84 -0.26
N SER A 56 7.32 7.10 -1.52
CA SER A 56 6.48 6.76 -2.65
C SER A 56 6.44 5.25 -2.94
N MET A 57 7.56 4.56 -2.74
CA MET A 57 7.60 3.09 -2.77
C MET A 57 6.75 2.50 -1.63
N MET A 58 6.82 3.07 -0.42
CA MET A 58 5.97 2.67 0.71
C MET A 58 4.49 2.89 0.41
N ALA A 59 4.10 4.07 -0.08
CA ALA A 59 2.71 4.40 -0.42
C ALA A 59 2.11 3.43 -1.46
N SER A 60 2.92 3.03 -2.45
CA SER A 60 2.52 2.05 -3.47
C SER A 60 2.16 0.69 -2.86
N PHE A 61 2.81 0.31 -1.76
CA PHE A 61 2.53 -0.93 -1.03
C PHE A 61 1.34 -0.81 -0.09
N LEU A 62 1.21 0.35 0.55
CA LEU A 62 0.17 0.64 1.52
C LEU A 62 -1.19 0.94 0.89
N SER A 63 -1.45 0.32 -0.26
CA SER A 63 -2.73 0.34 -0.95
C SER A 63 -3.91 0.13 0.00
N SER A 64 -5.12 0.43 -0.47
CA SER A 64 -6.36 0.16 0.26
C SER A 64 -6.45 -1.25 0.84
N ILE A 65 -5.82 -2.24 0.21
CA ILE A 65 -5.72 -3.62 0.70
C ILE A 65 -4.96 -3.69 2.02
N ALA A 66 -3.82 -3.00 2.14
CA ALA A 66 -3.05 -2.98 3.37
C ALA A 66 -3.78 -2.21 4.49
N ILE A 67 -4.50 -1.14 4.11
CA ILE A 67 -5.21 -0.28 5.06
C ILE A 67 -6.48 -0.95 5.58
N LEU A 68 -7.34 -1.46 4.70
CA LEU A 68 -8.62 -2.04 5.11
C LEU A 68 -8.52 -3.54 5.39
N GLY A 69 -7.73 -4.26 4.57
CA GLY A 69 -7.63 -5.71 4.62
C GLY A 69 -6.83 -6.22 5.82
N LEU A 70 -5.64 -5.68 6.10
CA LEU A 70 -4.81 -6.20 7.20
C LEU A 70 -5.47 -6.10 8.58
N PRO A 71 -6.08 -4.96 8.97
CA PRO A 71 -6.82 -4.90 10.23
C PRO A 71 -7.98 -5.89 10.29
N SER A 72 -8.69 -6.11 9.17
CA SER A 72 -9.76 -7.12 9.08
C SER A 72 -9.23 -8.54 9.28
N GLU A 73 -8.09 -8.89 8.67
CA GLU A 73 -7.47 -10.19 8.88
C GLU A 73 -7.03 -10.38 10.34
N VAL A 74 -6.51 -9.33 10.97
CA VAL A 74 -6.11 -9.37 12.39
C VAL A 74 -7.33 -9.51 13.30
N PHE A 75 -8.46 -8.87 12.96
CA PHE A 75 -9.73 -9.05 13.66
C PHE A 75 -10.20 -10.51 13.62
N VAL A 76 -10.06 -11.20 12.47
CA VAL A 76 -10.56 -12.57 12.27
C VAL A 76 -9.58 -13.65 12.70
N HIS A 77 -8.28 -13.43 12.55
CA HIS A 77 -7.24 -14.46 12.73
C HIS A 77 -6.14 -14.11 13.75
N GLY A 78 -6.13 -12.90 14.30
CA GLY A 78 -5.17 -12.47 15.32
C GLY A 78 -3.91 -11.80 14.76
N SER A 79 -2.98 -11.48 15.65
CA SER A 79 -1.86 -10.57 15.37
C SER A 79 -0.69 -11.16 14.58
N SER A 80 -0.74 -12.45 14.20
CA SER A 80 0.38 -13.20 13.59
C SER A 80 0.95 -12.58 12.29
N LEU A 81 0.19 -11.72 11.63
CA LEU A 81 0.61 -10.97 10.44
C LEU A 81 1.75 -9.97 10.67
N TRP A 82 2.07 -9.64 11.92
CA TRP A 82 3.24 -8.80 12.23
C TRP A 82 4.56 -9.40 11.70
N MET A 83 4.64 -10.73 11.58
CA MET A 83 5.77 -11.46 10.99
C MET A 83 6.04 -11.06 9.54
N GLY A 84 5.05 -10.48 8.85
CA GLY A 84 5.23 -9.88 7.55
C GLY A 84 6.32 -8.82 7.48
N ALA A 85 6.62 -8.14 8.60
CA ALA A 85 7.73 -7.19 8.71
C ALA A 85 9.10 -7.87 8.58
N VAL A 86 9.23 -9.09 9.09
CA VAL A 86 10.45 -9.89 8.93
C VAL A 86 10.60 -10.30 7.47
N SER A 87 9.51 -10.78 6.84
CA SER A 87 9.49 -11.14 5.42
C SER A 87 9.85 -9.97 4.51
N SER A 88 9.29 -8.78 4.77
CA SER A 88 9.62 -7.58 4.00
C SER A 88 11.09 -7.17 4.18
N THR A 89 11.63 -7.33 5.38
CA THR A 89 13.06 -7.05 5.65
C THR A 89 13.97 -7.92 4.80
N ILE A 90 13.72 -9.24 4.76
CA ILE A 90 14.49 -10.18 3.93
C ILE A 90 14.43 -9.79 2.45
N ALA A 91 13.23 -9.54 1.94
CA ALA A 91 13.03 -9.18 0.54
C ALA A 91 13.70 -7.85 0.15
N VAL A 92 13.60 -6.82 1.00
CA VAL A 92 14.21 -5.51 0.74
C VAL A 92 15.74 -5.58 0.79
N ILE A 93 16.32 -6.36 1.71
CA ILE A 93 17.78 -6.59 1.76
C ILE A 93 18.24 -7.28 0.47
N LEU A 94 17.54 -8.33 0.03
CA LEU A 94 17.85 -8.99 -1.24
C LEU A 94 17.73 -8.03 -2.42
N ALA A 95 16.66 -7.23 -2.48
CA ALA A 95 16.50 -6.21 -3.51
C ALA A 95 17.66 -5.20 -3.51
N ALA A 96 18.07 -4.71 -2.34
CA ALA A 96 19.06 -3.65 -2.17
C ALA A 96 20.52 -4.09 -2.48
N TYR A 97 20.85 -5.35 -2.21
CA TYR A 97 22.22 -5.86 -2.33
C TYR A 97 22.43 -6.79 -3.53
N VAL A 98 21.39 -7.46 -4.03
CA VAL A 98 21.51 -8.41 -5.15
C VAL A 98 20.97 -7.80 -6.45
N PHE A 99 19.70 -7.38 -6.45
CA PHE A 99 19.00 -6.94 -7.67
C PHE A 99 19.33 -5.49 -8.07
N LEU A 100 19.38 -4.58 -7.10
CA LEU A 100 19.64 -3.17 -7.34
C LEU A 100 20.99 -2.92 -8.07
N PRO A 101 22.14 -3.46 -7.63
CA PRO A 101 23.41 -3.24 -8.33
C PRO A 101 23.39 -3.77 -9.76
N MET A 102 22.65 -4.86 -10.00
CA MET A 102 22.49 -5.46 -11.31
C MET A 102 21.71 -4.53 -12.24
N TYR A 103 20.56 -4.00 -11.82
CA TYR A 103 19.76 -3.07 -12.63
C TYR A 103 20.50 -1.77 -12.93
N TYR A 104 21.23 -1.22 -11.96
CA TYR A 104 22.03 0.00 -12.16
C TYR A 104 23.15 -0.17 -13.19
N LYS A 105 23.78 -1.35 -13.27
CA LYS A 105 24.83 -1.63 -14.27
C LYS A 105 24.27 -1.72 -15.69
N MET A 106 23.01 -2.10 -15.85
CA MET A 106 22.41 -2.33 -17.17
C MET A 106 21.72 -1.10 -17.77
N ASP A 107 21.49 -0.05 -16.96
CA ASP A 107 20.77 1.19 -17.31
C ASP A 107 19.44 0.94 -18.05
N ILE A 108 18.69 -0.07 -17.62
CA ILE A 108 17.41 -0.45 -18.22
C ILE A 108 16.27 0.42 -17.71
N THR A 109 15.30 0.69 -18.58
CA THR A 109 14.07 1.42 -18.22
C THR A 109 12.93 0.47 -17.86
N SER A 110 12.96 -0.75 -18.40
CA SER A 110 11.99 -1.81 -18.13
C SER A 110 12.67 -3.06 -17.62
N ILE A 111 12.10 -3.70 -16.59
CA ILE A 111 12.57 -5.01 -16.10
C ILE A 111 12.47 -6.07 -17.20
N ASN A 112 11.48 -5.96 -18.10
CA ASN A 112 11.32 -6.94 -19.17
C ASN A 112 12.47 -6.86 -20.19
N GLU A 113 13.15 -5.71 -20.29
CA GLU A 113 14.38 -5.57 -21.09
C GLU A 113 15.52 -6.46 -20.56
N TYR A 114 15.58 -6.67 -19.24
CA TYR A 114 16.52 -7.63 -18.66
C TYR A 114 16.25 -9.05 -19.17
N LEU A 115 14.99 -9.46 -19.30
CA LEU A 115 14.65 -10.78 -19.82
C LEU A 115 15.10 -10.96 -21.28
N GLU A 116 14.94 -9.92 -22.10
CA GLU A 116 15.46 -9.93 -23.47
C GLU A 116 16.97 -10.13 -23.50
N ARG A 117 17.73 -9.34 -22.73
CA ARG A 117 19.19 -9.43 -22.68
C ARG A 117 19.67 -10.77 -22.11
N ARG A 118 18.93 -11.34 -21.15
CA ARG A 118 19.31 -12.60 -20.50
C ARG A 118 19.03 -13.85 -21.34
N PHE A 119 17.93 -13.84 -22.09
CA PHE A 119 17.49 -14.98 -22.91
C PHE A 119 17.73 -14.77 -24.42
N ASN A 120 18.28 -13.61 -24.80
CA ASN A 120 18.52 -13.19 -26.18
C ASN A 120 17.27 -13.34 -27.08
N SER A 121 16.09 -13.04 -26.53
CA SER A 121 14.81 -13.26 -27.20
C SER A 121 13.80 -12.15 -26.92
N THR A 122 13.45 -11.40 -27.97
CA THR A 122 12.40 -10.38 -27.91
C THR A 122 11.02 -10.98 -27.66
N ALA A 123 10.80 -12.25 -28.04
CA ALA A 123 9.54 -12.95 -27.77
C ALA A 123 9.31 -13.11 -26.25
N VAL A 124 10.35 -13.46 -25.49
CA VAL A 124 10.26 -13.59 -24.01
C VAL A 124 9.89 -12.25 -23.38
N ARG A 125 10.50 -11.14 -23.83
CA ARG A 125 10.16 -9.79 -23.37
C ARG A 125 8.71 -9.44 -23.65
N ASN A 126 8.23 -9.71 -24.86
CA ASN A 126 6.87 -9.36 -25.27
C ASN A 126 5.83 -10.16 -24.50
N VAL A 127 6.06 -11.47 -24.30
CA VAL A 127 5.19 -12.33 -23.48
C VAL A 127 5.18 -11.86 -22.03
N ALA A 128 6.35 -11.64 -21.42
CA ALA A 128 6.44 -11.16 -20.05
C ALA A 128 5.78 -9.79 -19.86
N SER A 129 5.95 -8.88 -20.82
CA SER A 129 5.29 -7.57 -20.81
C SER A 129 3.77 -7.69 -20.93
N GLY A 130 3.28 -8.57 -21.81
CA GLY A 130 1.84 -8.84 -21.96
C GLY A 130 1.22 -9.40 -20.68
N VAL A 131 1.87 -10.40 -20.08
CA VAL A 131 1.44 -10.98 -18.79
C VAL A 131 1.44 -9.91 -17.69
N PHE A 132 2.49 -9.09 -17.61
CA PHE A 132 2.57 -8.00 -16.64
C PHE A 132 1.45 -6.97 -16.82
N ILE A 133 1.14 -6.57 -18.06
CA ILE A 133 0.06 -5.63 -18.35
C ILE A 133 -1.30 -6.21 -17.92
N VAL A 134 -1.59 -7.44 -18.30
CA VAL A 134 -2.86 -8.11 -17.93
C VAL A 134 -2.98 -8.25 -16.42
N GLN A 135 -1.92 -8.72 -15.74
CA GLN A 135 -1.89 -8.82 -14.29
C GLN A 135 -2.11 -7.45 -13.62
N THR A 136 -1.45 -6.41 -14.13
CA THR A 136 -1.59 -5.05 -13.60
C THR A 136 -3.01 -4.52 -13.79
N LEU A 137 -3.64 -4.74 -14.95
CA LEU A 137 -5.03 -4.34 -15.20
C LEU A 137 -6.01 -4.98 -14.21
N LEU A 138 -5.86 -6.28 -13.95
CA LEU A 138 -6.68 -6.99 -12.97
C LEU A 138 -6.44 -6.46 -11.54
N TYR A 139 -5.18 -6.26 -11.17
CA TYR A 139 -4.80 -5.73 -9.87
C TYR A 139 -5.34 -4.31 -9.63
N MET A 140 -5.29 -3.43 -10.64
CA MET A 140 -5.81 -2.06 -10.55
C MET A 140 -7.32 -2.03 -10.23
N GLY A 141 -8.10 -3.01 -10.71
CA GLY A 141 -9.50 -3.14 -10.34
C GLY A 141 -9.70 -3.36 -8.84
N VAL A 142 -8.91 -4.25 -8.24
CA VAL A 142 -8.94 -4.51 -6.78
C VAL A 142 -8.50 -3.28 -5.99
N VAL A 143 -7.43 -2.62 -6.44
CA VAL A 143 -6.90 -1.41 -5.78
C VAL A 143 -7.91 -0.26 -5.79
N LEU A 144 -8.64 -0.07 -6.90
CA LEU A 144 -9.68 0.95 -7.01
C LEU A 144 -10.95 0.60 -6.20
N TYR A 145 -11.24 -0.68 -6.02
CA TYR A 145 -12.42 -1.12 -5.26
C TYR A 145 -12.34 -0.75 -3.78
N GLY A 146 -11.21 -1.00 -3.12
CA GLY A 146 -11.05 -0.73 -1.68
C GLY A 146 -11.41 0.70 -1.22
N PRO A 147 -10.80 1.78 -1.78
CA PRO A 147 -11.15 3.14 -1.38
C PRO A 147 -12.56 3.53 -1.83
N SER A 148 -13.05 2.97 -2.94
CA SER A 148 -14.41 3.21 -3.43
C SER A 148 -15.47 2.59 -2.52
N LEU A 149 -15.19 1.41 -1.96
CA LEU A 149 -16.06 0.78 -0.97
C LEU A 149 -16.11 1.60 0.31
N ALA A 150 -14.95 2.02 0.81
CA ALA A 150 -14.87 2.88 2.01
C ALA A 150 -15.55 4.23 1.80
N LEU A 151 -15.42 4.84 0.61
CA LEU A 151 -16.11 6.09 0.28
C LEU A 151 -17.62 5.88 0.11
N GLY A 152 -18.03 4.78 -0.53
CA GLY A 152 -19.45 4.44 -0.71
C GLY A 152 -20.17 4.20 0.62
N SER A 153 -19.52 3.55 1.60
CA SER A 153 -20.13 3.30 2.91
C SER A 153 -20.38 4.56 3.74
N VAL A 154 -19.57 5.61 3.55
CA VAL A 154 -19.68 6.87 4.33
C VAL A 154 -20.40 8.00 3.62
N THR A 155 -20.45 7.98 2.28
CA THR A 155 -21.15 8.99 1.47
C THR A 155 -22.54 8.55 1.00
N GLY A 156 -22.81 7.25 0.97
CA GLY A 156 -24.03 6.68 0.37
C GLY A 156 -24.04 6.73 -1.17
N ILE A 157 -22.97 7.20 -1.81
CA ILE A 157 -22.81 7.19 -3.27
C ILE A 157 -22.60 5.73 -3.72
N PRO A 158 -23.24 5.27 -4.81
CA PRO A 158 -23.04 3.92 -5.29
C PRO A 158 -21.58 3.67 -5.68
N VAL A 159 -21.04 2.52 -5.27
CA VAL A 159 -19.61 2.18 -5.39
C VAL A 159 -19.08 2.32 -6.82
N TRP A 160 -19.88 1.95 -7.84
CA TRP A 160 -19.46 2.09 -9.25
C TRP A 160 -19.16 3.54 -9.64
N MET A 161 -19.90 4.52 -9.11
CA MET A 161 -19.70 5.94 -9.40
C MET A 161 -18.43 6.45 -8.73
N THR A 162 -18.16 6.01 -7.49
CA THR A 162 -16.90 6.33 -6.80
C THR A 162 -15.68 5.73 -7.49
N ILE A 163 -15.80 4.51 -8.06
CA ILE A 163 -14.73 3.89 -8.85
C ILE A 163 -14.41 4.73 -10.08
N VAL A 164 -15.43 5.15 -10.84
CA VAL A 164 -15.24 5.96 -12.05
C VAL A 164 -14.61 7.31 -11.71
N LEU A 165 -15.11 7.98 -10.67
CA LEU A 165 -14.60 9.30 -10.26
C LEU A 165 -13.14 9.22 -9.80
N ASN A 166 -12.81 8.28 -8.91
CA ASN A 166 -11.44 8.09 -8.43
C ASN A 166 -10.50 7.68 -9.58
N GLY A 167 -10.94 6.76 -10.43
CA GLY A 167 -10.19 6.31 -11.60
C GLY A 167 -9.89 7.44 -12.60
N LEU A 168 -10.86 8.30 -12.90
CA LEU A 168 -10.68 9.45 -13.79
C LEU A 168 -9.70 10.47 -13.22
N VAL A 169 -9.84 10.85 -11.95
CA VAL A 169 -8.94 11.81 -11.30
C VAL A 169 -7.52 11.25 -11.25
N CYS A 170 -7.35 10.00 -10.80
CA CYS A 170 -6.06 9.33 -10.77
C CYS A 170 -5.39 9.22 -12.14
N THR A 171 -6.17 8.84 -13.17
CA THR A 171 -5.67 8.76 -14.54
C THR A 171 -5.25 10.13 -15.05
N PHE A 172 -6.05 11.17 -14.79
CA PHE A 172 -5.80 12.52 -15.27
C PHE A 172 -4.47 13.09 -14.75
N TYR A 173 -4.26 13.11 -13.42
CA TYR A 173 -3.03 13.71 -12.87
C TYR A 173 -1.80 12.85 -13.17
N THR A 174 -1.95 11.53 -13.28
CA THR A 174 -0.84 10.62 -13.61
C THR A 174 -0.42 10.74 -15.07
N ALA A 175 -1.39 10.80 -15.99
CA ALA A 175 -1.12 10.92 -17.43
C ALA A 175 -0.41 12.24 -17.77
N ILE A 176 -0.75 13.31 -17.06
CA ILE A 176 -0.21 14.64 -17.31
C ILE A 176 1.13 14.86 -16.59
N GLY A 177 1.25 14.44 -15.32
CA GLY A 177 2.40 14.76 -14.48
C GLY A 177 3.58 13.77 -14.51
N GLY A 178 3.38 12.55 -15.02
CA GLY A 178 4.41 11.52 -15.09
C GLY A 178 4.96 11.08 -13.72
N ILE A 179 6.12 10.41 -13.69
CA ILE A 179 6.64 9.80 -12.46
C ILE A 179 6.97 10.82 -11.36
N LYS A 180 7.35 12.06 -11.70
CA LYS A 180 7.61 13.11 -10.72
C LYS A 180 6.35 13.46 -9.93
N ALA A 181 5.25 13.69 -10.64
CA ALA A 181 3.98 14.00 -9.99
C ALA A 181 3.54 12.84 -9.10
N VAL A 182 3.57 11.61 -9.62
CA VAL A 182 3.20 10.41 -8.86
C VAL A 182 4.01 10.29 -7.57
N VAL A 183 5.33 10.49 -7.62
CA VAL A 183 6.19 10.40 -6.42
C VAL A 183 5.83 11.46 -5.38
N TRP A 184 5.57 12.70 -5.80
CA TRP A 184 5.20 13.77 -4.88
C TRP A 184 3.78 13.64 -4.32
N THR A 185 2.81 13.20 -5.12
CA THR A 185 1.46 12.89 -4.62
C THR A 185 1.52 11.75 -3.60
N ASP A 186 2.32 10.72 -3.87
CA ASP A 186 2.50 9.59 -2.95
C ASP A 186 3.11 10.01 -1.60
N VAL A 187 4.05 10.97 -1.59
CA VAL A 187 4.63 11.50 -0.34
C VAL A 187 3.55 12.11 0.55
N ILE A 188 2.68 12.94 -0.02
CA ILE A 188 1.59 13.57 0.72
C ILE A 188 0.59 12.50 1.19
N GLN A 189 0.23 11.57 0.30
CA GLN A 189 -0.67 10.47 0.64
C GLN A 189 -0.11 9.60 1.78
N MET A 190 1.20 9.32 1.78
CA MET A 190 1.85 8.56 2.85
C MET A 190 1.74 9.27 4.21
N ILE A 191 1.97 10.58 4.25
CA ILE A 191 1.82 11.38 5.48
C ILE A 191 0.37 11.29 5.99
N LEU A 192 -0.62 11.45 5.10
CA LEU A 192 -2.03 11.35 5.47
C LEU A 192 -2.41 9.96 5.99
N ILE A 193 -1.88 8.89 5.38
CA ILE A 193 -2.12 7.52 5.85
C ILE A 193 -1.60 7.32 7.27
N TYR A 194 -0.37 7.77 7.58
CA TYR A 194 0.18 7.65 8.93
C TYR A 194 -0.60 8.47 9.95
N VAL A 195 -0.95 9.71 9.62
CA VAL A 195 -1.80 10.55 10.48
C VAL A 195 -3.14 9.86 10.73
N GLY A 196 -3.78 9.32 9.68
CA GLY A 196 -5.03 8.57 9.79
C GLY A 196 -4.93 7.35 10.70
N TYR A 197 -3.85 6.56 10.59
CA TYR A 197 -3.60 5.44 11.51
C TYR A 197 -3.47 5.88 12.96
N ILE A 198 -2.66 6.92 13.21
CA ILE A 198 -2.43 7.43 14.57
C ILE A 198 -3.75 7.94 15.17
N MET A 199 -4.55 8.68 14.40
CA MET A 199 -5.85 9.19 14.86
C MET A 199 -6.82 8.06 15.22
N VAL A 200 -6.94 7.04 14.36
CA VAL A 200 -7.80 5.86 14.64
C VAL A 200 -7.34 5.12 15.89
N ILE A 201 -6.03 4.91 16.04
CA ILE A 201 -5.48 4.22 17.21
C ILE A 201 -5.73 5.02 18.49
N ILE A 202 -5.47 6.32 18.50
CA ILE A 202 -5.70 7.17 19.68
C ILE A 202 -7.18 7.17 20.06
N SER A 203 -8.07 7.35 19.08
CA SER A 203 -9.52 7.35 19.31
C SER A 203 -10.01 6.02 19.89
N GLY A 204 -9.59 4.90 19.29
CA GLY A 204 -9.97 3.57 19.77
C GLY A 204 -9.40 3.24 21.15
N LEU A 205 -8.14 3.63 21.43
CA LEU A 205 -7.56 3.47 22.76
C LEU A 205 -8.28 4.32 23.81
N HIS A 206 -8.68 5.54 23.48
CA HIS A 206 -9.48 6.38 24.38
C HIS A 206 -10.83 5.73 24.70
N HIS A 207 -11.51 5.18 23.67
CA HIS A 207 -12.78 4.47 23.84
C HIS A 207 -12.65 3.23 24.75
N LEU A 208 -11.56 2.47 24.62
CA LEU A 208 -11.30 1.27 25.41
C LEU A 208 -10.77 1.53 26.83
N GLY A 209 -10.51 2.79 27.19
CA GLY A 209 -9.91 3.15 28.48
C GLY A 209 -8.39 2.90 28.57
N GLY A 210 -7.72 2.78 27.42
CA GLY A 210 -6.26 2.71 27.30
C GLY A 210 -5.72 1.40 26.73
N PHE A 211 -4.41 1.39 26.45
CA PHE A 211 -3.71 0.25 25.83
C PHE A 211 -3.78 -1.03 26.65
N GLY A 212 -3.68 -0.94 27.98
CA GLY A 212 -3.72 -2.13 28.85
C GLY A 212 -5.04 -2.88 28.75
N ASN A 213 -6.16 -2.15 28.64
CA ASN A 213 -7.48 -2.75 28.51
C ASN A 213 -7.68 -3.40 27.14
N MET A 214 -7.24 -2.72 26.06
CA MET A 214 -7.21 -3.29 24.71
C MET A 214 -6.41 -4.59 24.65
N TRP A 215 -5.20 -4.60 25.23
CA TRP A 215 -4.34 -5.78 25.24
C TRP A 215 -4.99 -6.96 25.98
N LYS A 216 -5.56 -6.69 27.17
CA LYS A 216 -6.26 -7.71 27.96
C LYS A 216 -7.44 -8.31 27.20
N LEU A 217 -8.28 -7.47 26.57
CA LEU A 217 -9.43 -7.94 25.80
C LEU A 217 -9.02 -8.77 24.57
N ALA A 218 -7.95 -8.36 23.89
CA ALA A 218 -7.39 -9.08 22.76
C ALA A 218 -6.77 -10.42 23.18
N GLU A 219 -6.12 -10.48 24.34
CA GLU A 219 -5.53 -11.70 24.90
C GLU A 219 -6.62 -12.70 25.33
N GLU A 220 -7.65 -12.24 26.05
CA GLU A 220 -8.83 -13.05 26.38
C GLU A 220 -9.55 -13.59 25.15
N GLY A 221 -9.56 -12.81 24.06
CA GLY A 221 -10.11 -13.22 22.77
C GLY A 221 -9.20 -14.12 21.93
N GLY A 222 -8.02 -14.49 22.44
CA GLY A 222 -7.04 -15.32 21.72
C GLY A 222 -6.47 -14.66 20.46
N ARG A 223 -6.51 -13.33 20.37
CA ARG A 223 -6.04 -12.56 19.19
C ARG A 223 -4.58 -12.15 19.28
N ILE A 224 -3.96 -12.23 20.46
CA ILE A 224 -2.53 -11.99 20.63
C ILE A 224 -1.75 -13.26 20.29
N ILE A 225 -1.34 -13.37 19.03
CA ILE A 225 -0.54 -14.50 18.53
C ILE A 225 0.78 -13.95 18.02
N VAL A 226 1.81 -14.01 18.87
CA VAL A 226 3.15 -13.52 18.51
C VAL A 226 3.84 -14.52 17.59
N PHE A 227 3.87 -15.80 17.96
CA PHE A 227 4.43 -16.85 17.12
C PHE A 227 3.51 -18.05 17.11
N ASN A 228 3.31 -18.63 15.93
CA ASN A 228 2.61 -19.87 15.74
C ASN A 228 3.48 -20.84 14.92
N PHE A 229 4.22 -21.70 15.61
CA PHE A 229 5.16 -22.64 14.98
C PHE A 229 4.50 -23.96 14.54
N SER A 230 3.17 -24.01 14.47
CA SER A 230 2.44 -25.15 13.92
C SER A 230 2.83 -25.41 12.46
N PHE A 231 2.91 -26.70 12.09
CA PHE A 231 3.10 -27.17 10.72
C PHE A 231 1.77 -27.62 10.07
N SER A 232 0.64 -27.35 10.72
CA SER A 232 -0.67 -27.69 10.18
C SER A 232 -0.97 -26.90 8.91
N ALA A 233 -1.41 -27.60 7.86
CA ALA A 233 -1.87 -26.97 6.62
C ALA A 233 -3.29 -26.39 6.74
N TYR A 234 -4.01 -26.67 7.84
CA TYR A 234 -5.37 -26.17 8.08
C TYR A 234 -5.40 -24.78 8.72
N GLU A 235 -4.26 -24.31 9.23
CA GLU A 235 -4.16 -22.99 9.86
C GLU A 235 -3.83 -21.92 8.81
N THR A 236 -4.67 -20.88 8.73
CA THR A 236 -4.51 -19.78 7.76
C THR A 236 -3.13 -19.11 7.90
N TYR A 237 -2.71 -18.84 9.13
CA TYR A 237 -1.46 -18.11 9.42
C TYR A 237 -0.61 -18.84 10.46
N THR A 238 0.43 -19.51 9.97
CA THR A 238 1.56 -20.01 10.76
C THR A 238 2.78 -19.14 10.51
N THR A 239 3.71 -19.09 11.48
CA THR A 239 4.97 -18.35 11.34
C THR A 239 5.71 -18.77 10.07
N TRP A 240 5.71 -20.07 9.74
CA TRP A 240 6.38 -20.62 8.57
C TRP A 240 5.73 -20.16 7.25
N ASN A 241 4.40 -20.27 7.15
CA ASN A 241 3.68 -19.89 5.94
C ASN A 241 3.79 -18.38 5.70
N VAL A 242 3.61 -17.56 6.74
CA VAL A 242 3.75 -16.10 6.62
C VAL A 242 5.16 -15.72 6.20
N ILE A 243 6.21 -16.28 6.83
CA ILE A 243 7.59 -15.98 6.43
C ILE A 243 7.82 -16.36 4.96
N LEU A 244 7.53 -17.60 4.57
CA LEU A 244 7.84 -18.10 3.23
C LEU A 244 7.01 -17.40 2.15
N SER A 245 5.68 -17.43 2.27
CA SER A 245 4.77 -16.90 1.27
C SER A 245 4.88 -15.39 1.13
N TRP A 246 4.97 -14.66 2.25
CA TRP A 246 5.12 -13.21 2.17
C TRP A 246 6.51 -12.82 1.69
N THR A 247 7.58 -13.55 2.03
CA THR A 247 8.92 -13.23 1.48
C THR A 247 8.91 -13.34 -0.04
N ILE A 248 8.30 -14.38 -0.61
CA ILE A 248 8.15 -14.52 -2.06
C ILE A 248 7.33 -13.36 -2.63
N GLY A 249 6.20 -13.01 -2.01
CA GLY A 249 5.38 -11.87 -2.41
C GLY A 249 6.15 -10.54 -2.39
N TRP A 250 6.87 -10.27 -1.31
CA TRP A 250 7.69 -9.07 -1.15
C TRP A 250 8.86 -9.04 -2.14
N MET A 251 9.51 -10.17 -2.41
CA MET A 251 10.56 -10.25 -3.44
C MET A 251 9.99 -9.98 -4.82
N SER A 252 8.84 -10.58 -5.16
CA SER A 252 8.18 -10.31 -6.44
C SER A 252 7.93 -8.81 -6.62
N ALA A 253 7.49 -8.12 -5.55
CA ALA A 253 7.21 -6.71 -5.62
C ALA A 253 8.46 -5.80 -5.63
N TYR A 254 9.47 -6.04 -4.79
CA TYR A 254 10.67 -5.18 -4.75
C TYR A 254 11.72 -5.49 -5.82
N CYS A 255 11.83 -6.76 -6.21
CA CYS A 255 12.84 -7.22 -7.15
C CYS A 255 12.32 -7.30 -8.59
N ALA A 256 11.07 -7.70 -8.82
CA ALA A 256 10.57 -8.03 -10.15
C ALA A 256 9.42 -7.15 -10.67
N SER A 257 8.80 -6.31 -9.82
CA SER A 257 7.70 -5.43 -10.26
C SER A 257 8.20 -4.14 -10.87
N GLN A 258 7.75 -3.84 -12.10
CA GLN A 258 8.12 -2.64 -12.85
C GLN A 258 7.89 -1.37 -12.02
N THR A 259 6.79 -1.29 -11.26
CA THR A 259 6.42 -0.14 -10.45
C THR A 259 7.50 0.22 -9.43
N GLN A 260 8.10 -0.77 -8.76
CA GLN A 260 9.13 -0.50 -7.76
C GLN A 260 10.50 -0.29 -8.37
N VAL A 261 10.87 -1.12 -9.35
CA VAL A 261 12.18 -0.99 -9.99
C VAL A 261 12.34 0.33 -10.71
N GLN A 262 11.27 0.83 -11.35
CA GLN A 262 11.28 2.13 -11.99
C GLN A 262 11.49 3.28 -10.99
N ARG A 263 10.88 3.22 -9.81
CA ARG A 263 11.01 4.27 -8.78
C ARG A 263 12.45 4.39 -8.28
N TYR A 264 13.07 3.29 -7.82
CA TYR A 264 14.43 3.39 -7.33
C TYR A 264 15.46 3.63 -8.45
N SER A 265 15.20 3.19 -9.68
CA SER A 265 16.07 3.49 -10.84
C SER A 265 15.99 4.96 -11.30
N SER A 266 15.02 5.73 -10.77
CA SER A 266 14.89 7.18 -10.97
C SER A 266 15.79 8.01 -10.03
N ILE A 267 16.71 7.36 -9.32
CA ILE A 267 17.75 8.02 -8.50
C ILE A 267 19.09 7.88 -9.23
N ALA A 268 19.87 8.96 -9.34
CA ALA A 268 21.16 8.93 -10.04
C ALA A 268 22.19 8.01 -9.38
N SER A 269 22.25 8.04 -8.04
CA SER A 269 23.28 7.36 -7.25
C SER A 269 22.80 6.01 -6.74
N LEU A 270 23.57 4.94 -7.01
CA LEU A 270 23.32 3.60 -6.48
C LEU A 270 23.28 3.59 -4.95
N ARG A 271 24.12 4.40 -4.29
CA ARG A 271 24.16 4.50 -2.82
C ARG A 271 22.86 5.08 -2.29
N ASP A 272 22.31 6.08 -2.96
CA ASP A 272 21.08 6.74 -2.53
C ASP A 272 19.84 5.90 -2.86
N ALA A 273 19.85 5.15 -3.97
CA ALA A 273 18.83 4.15 -4.26
C ALA A 273 18.82 3.01 -3.24
N ARG A 274 20.00 2.57 -2.78
CA ARG A 274 20.11 1.61 -1.69
C ARG A 274 19.53 2.16 -0.39
N ARG A 275 19.82 3.42 -0.06
CA ARG A 275 19.21 4.09 1.10
C ARG A 275 17.69 4.19 0.98
N ALA A 276 17.17 4.50 -0.21
CA ALA A 276 15.72 4.55 -0.45
C ALA A 276 15.05 3.19 -0.20
N LEU A 277 15.65 2.10 -0.68
CA LEU A 277 15.19 0.74 -0.39
C LEU A 277 15.29 0.41 1.10
N LEU A 278 16.45 0.63 1.73
CA LEU A 278 16.62 0.28 3.15
C LEU A 278 15.70 1.08 4.07
N LEU A 279 15.36 2.33 3.73
CA LEU A 279 14.38 3.12 4.47
C LEU A 279 12.96 2.52 4.39
N ASN A 280 12.63 1.71 3.36
CA ASN A 280 11.35 0.99 3.30
C ASN A 280 11.21 -0.04 4.42
N VAL A 281 12.30 -0.64 4.93
CA VAL A 281 12.24 -1.66 5.99
C VAL A 281 11.52 -1.14 7.24
N PRO A 282 11.99 -0.06 7.91
CA PRO A 282 11.31 0.47 9.08
C PRO A 282 9.93 1.04 8.76
N GLY A 283 9.72 1.62 7.57
CA GLY A 283 8.41 2.19 7.20
C GLY A 283 7.32 1.12 6.99
N VAL A 284 7.64 0.05 6.28
CA VAL A 284 6.70 -1.08 6.10
C VAL A 284 6.47 -1.78 7.43
N ALA A 285 7.52 -2.02 8.22
CA ALA A 285 7.39 -2.61 9.54
C ALA A 285 6.47 -1.78 10.45
N LEU A 286 6.68 -0.46 10.51
CA LEU A 286 5.83 0.45 11.27
C LEU A 286 4.38 0.37 10.79
N THR A 287 4.14 0.38 9.49
CA THR A 287 2.75 0.35 8.99
C THR A 287 2.05 -0.97 9.25
N LEU A 288 2.76 -2.10 9.14
CA LEU A 288 2.21 -3.41 9.51
C LEU A 288 1.85 -3.44 11.00
N LEU A 289 2.70 -2.89 11.87
CA LEU A 289 2.41 -2.78 13.29
C LEU A 289 1.19 -1.89 13.57
N LEU A 290 1.08 -0.74 12.90
CA LEU A 290 -0.10 0.13 13.02
C LEU A 290 -1.38 -0.56 12.54
N ALA A 291 -1.30 -1.33 11.46
CA ALA A 291 -2.42 -2.12 10.95
C ALA A 291 -2.84 -3.23 11.93
N VAL A 292 -1.87 -3.93 12.51
CA VAL A 292 -2.13 -4.95 13.55
C VAL A 292 -2.77 -4.33 14.78
N LEU A 293 -2.22 -3.22 15.29
CA LEU A 293 -2.80 -2.50 16.42
C LEU A 293 -4.22 -2.03 16.13
N SER A 294 -4.47 -1.51 14.92
CA SER A 294 -5.82 -1.11 14.51
C SER A 294 -6.78 -2.31 14.49
N GLY A 295 -6.36 -3.47 13.98
CA GLY A 295 -7.18 -4.69 13.98
C GLY A 295 -7.50 -5.20 15.38
N LEU A 296 -6.52 -5.14 16.31
CA LEU A 296 -6.72 -5.52 17.71
C LEU A 296 -7.67 -4.57 18.45
N ILE A 297 -7.57 -3.26 18.17
CA ILE A 297 -8.50 -2.26 18.71
C ILE A 297 -9.91 -2.52 18.22
N ILE A 298 -10.09 -2.75 16.91
CA ILE A 298 -11.40 -3.06 16.36
C ILE A 298 -11.95 -4.34 17.00
N PHE A 299 -11.13 -5.36 17.18
CA PHE A 299 -11.54 -6.58 17.87
C PHE A 299 -11.98 -6.31 19.32
N ALA A 300 -11.21 -5.52 20.07
CA ALA A 300 -11.54 -5.21 21.46
C ALA A 300 -12.83 -4.39 21.61
N ILE A 301 -13.15 -3.50 20.65
CA ILE A 301 -14.39 -2.72 20.64
C ILE A 301 -15.60 -3.61 20.32
N TYR A 302 -15.46 -4.50 19.33
CA TYR A 302 -16.56 -5.29 18.78
C TYR A 302 -16.62 -6.73 19.31
N LYS A 303 -15.86 -7.08 20.36
CA LYS A 303 -15.81 -8.42 20.95
C LYS A 303 -17.19 -8.94 21.36
N ASP A 304 -18.03 -8.07 21.92
CA ASP A 304 -19.35 -8.41 22.44
C ASP A 304 -20.50 -8.15 21.44
N CYS A 305 -20.20 -7.50 20.31
CA CYS A 305 -21.14 -7.15 19.25
C CYS A 305 -20.48 -7.41 17.89
N ASP A 306 -20.36 -8.66 17.47
CA ASP A 306 -19.82 -8.98 16.13
C ASP A 306 -20.73 -8.35 15.05
N PRO A 307 -20.26 -7.33 14.31
CA PRO A 307 -21.09 -6.58 13.36
C PRO A 307 -21.60 -7.46 12.21
N ARG A 308 -20.92 -8.59 11.93
CA ARG A 308 -21.38 -9.58 10.95
C ARG A 308 -22.57 -10.40 11.45
N LEU A 309 -22.58 -10.78 12.72
CA LEU A 309 -23.66 -11.58 13.31
C LEU A 309 -24.91 -10.72 13.61
N LEU A 310 -24.71 -9.42 13.83
CA LEU A 310 -25.78 -8.44 13.99
C LEU A 310 -26.37 -7.94 12.66
N GLY A 311 -25.77 -8.30 11.51
CA GLY A 311 -26.23 -7.89 10.18
C GLY A 311 -25.91 -6.42 9.83
N GLU A 312 -24.98 -5.79 10.54
CA GLU A 312 -24.58 -4.39 10.32
C GLU A 312 -23.56 -4.23 9.18
N ILE A 313 -22.85 -5.29 8.84
CA ILE A 313 -21.95 -5.37 7.68
C ILE A 313 -22.17 -6.66 6.89
N ASP A 314 -22.26 -6.53 5.56
CA ASP A 314 -22.45 -7.67 4.65
C ASP A 314 -21.10 -8.34 4.31
N LYS A 315 -19.98 -7.60 4.43
CA LYS A 315 -18.63 -8.04 4.03
C LYS A 315 -17.57 -7.76 5.10
N ALA A 316 -16.58 -8.65 5.21
CA ALA A 316 -15.51 -8.57 6.22
C ALA A 316 -14.65 -7.30 6.10
N ASP A 317 -14.45 -6.79 4.88
CA ASP A 317 -13.63 -5.62 4.59
C ASP A 317 -14.29 -4.29 5.00
N GLN A 318 -15.55 -4.30 5.41
CA GLN A 318 -16.28 -3.13 5.91
C GLN A 318 -16.07 -2.87 7.41
N VAL A 319 -15.42 -3.80 8.13
CA VAL A 319 -15.19 -3.72 9.58
C VAL A 319 -14.48 -2.44 10.01
N ARG A 320 -13.58 -1.88 9.17
CA ARG A 320 -12.87 -0.62 9.46
C ARG A 320 -13.69 0.65 9.17
N ALA A 321 -14.79 0.55 8.43
CA ALA A 321 -15.64 1.69 8.08
C ALA A 321 -16.73 1.97 9.13
N LEU A 322 -16.83 1.15 10.18
CA LEU A 322 -17.78 1.36 11.26
C LEU A 322 -17.37 2.55 12.13
N PRO A 323 -18.32 3.41 12.54
CA PRO A 323 -18.03 4.49 13.46
C PRO A 323 -17.56 3.93 14.82
N ILE A 324 -16.51 4.52 15.38
CA ILE A 324 -16.10 4.34 16.78
C ILE A 324 -16.83 5.38 17.63
#